data_AF-A0A087U7V9-F1
#
_entry.id   AF-A0A087U7V9-F1
#
_cell.length_a   1.000
_cell.length_b   1.000
_cell.length_c   1.000
_cell.angle_alpha   90.00
_cell.angle_beta   90.00
_cell.angle_gamma   90.00
#
_symmetry.space_group_name_H-M   'P 1'
#
loop_
_entity.id
_entity.type
_entity.pdbx_description
1 polymer ?
#
loop_
_entity_poly.entity_id
_entity_poly.type
_entity_poly.pdbx_seq_one_letter_code
_entity_poly.pdbx_strand_id
1 'polypeptide(L)' 'MDLSEFYLSVEWDIMAVPAHRRVRHYSCCMEPYPDITFNITLRRKTLFYTVNLIIP' A
#
# COMPACT_ATOMS: atom_id res chain seq x y z
N MET A 1 -4.83 5.94 8.61
CA MET A 1 -4.67 4.48 8.77
C MET A 1 -3.81 4.27 9.97
N ASP A 2 -4.26 3.41 10.88
CA ASP A 2 -3.42 3.01 12.00
C ASP A 2 -2.45 1.92 11.51
N LEU A 3 -1.16 2.09 11.78
CA LEU A 3 -0.10 1.14 11.47
C LEU A 3 0.52 0.57 12.75
N SER A 4 -0.12 0.77 13.90
CA SER A 4 0.31 0.30 15.22
C SER A 4 0.53 -1.22 15.29
N GLU A 5 -0.26 -2.00 14.55
CA GLU A 5 -0.12 -3.47 14.44
C GLU A 5 0.63 -3.93 13.18
N PHE A 6 1.23 -3.01 12.42
CA PHE A 6 1.94 -3.40 11.20
C PHE A 6 3.23 -4.17 11.52
N TYR A 7 3.28 -5.44 11.14
CA TYR A 7 4.50 -6.24 11.22
C TYR A 7 5.49 -5.82 10.12
N LEU A 8 6.64 -5.30 10.54
CA LEU A 8 7.69 -4.82 9.65
C LEU A 8 8.21 -5.96 8.76
N SER A 9 8.05 -5.79 7.44
CA SER A 9 8.60 -6.72 6.46
C SER A 9 10.10 -6.49 6.25
N VAL A 10 10.87 -7.58 6.19
CA VAL A 10 12.34 -7.56 5.96
C VAL A 10 12.67 -7.22 4.50
N GLU A 11 11.75 -7.48 3.58
CA GLU A 11 11.92 -7.27 2.13
C GLU A 11 11.28 -5.98 1.60
N TRP A 12 10.32 -5.39 2.32
CA TRP A 12 9.50 -4.30 1.81
C TRP A 12 9.37 -3.17 2.84
N ASP A 13 9.67 -1.94 2.41
CA ASP A 13 9.36 -0.71 3.11
C ASP A 13 8.02 -0.16 2.62
N ILE A 14 7.16 0.24 3.56
CA ILE A 14 5.97 1.05 3.25
C ILE A 14 6.42 2.51 3.19
N MET A 15 6.30 3.12 2.00
CA MET A 15 6.68 4.52 1.80
C MET A 15 5.52 5.46 2.13
N ALA A 16 4.31 5.12 1.70
CA ALA A 16 3.11 5.92 1.93
C ALA A 16 1.85 5.08 1.73
N VAL A 17 0.81 5.35 2.53
CA VAL A 17 -0.53 4.77 2.34
C VAL A 17 -1.63 5.83 2.41
N PRO A 18 -1.76 6.70 1.38
CA PRO A 18 -2.88 7.62 1.31
C PRO A 18 -4.21 6.88 1.12
N ALA A 19 -5.20 7.27 1.93
CA ALA A 19 -6.59 6.84 1.80
C ALA A 19 -7.40 7.97 1.18
N HIS A 20 -8.15 7.69 0.11
CA HIS A 20 -9.02 8.65 -0.54
C HIS A 20 -10.46 8.15 -0.50
N ARG A 21 -11.34 8.91 0.16
CA ARG A 21 -12.78 8.69 0.08
C ARG A 21 -13.30 9.30 -1.21
N ARG A 22 -14.03 8.53 -2.00
CA ARG A 22 -14.74 8.99 -3.18
C ARG A 22 -16.22 8.68 -3.00
N VAL A 23 -17.04 9.42 -3.72
CA VAL A 23 -18.48 9.20 -3.76
C VAL A 23 -18.82 9.15 -5.23
N ARG A 24 -19.18 7.97 -5.72
CA ARG A 24 -19.41 7.74 -7.14
C ARG A 24 -20.88 7.46 -7.37
N HIS A 25 -21.44 8.12 -8.38
CA HIS A 25 -22.73 7.74 -8.94
C HIS A 25 -22.47 6.72 -10.05
N TYR A 26 -23.06 5.56 -9.91
CA TYR A 26 -23.00 4.51 -10.91
C TYR A 26 -24.16 4.66 -11.89
N SER A 27 -23.97 4.32 -13.16
CA SER A 27 -25.01 4.46 -14.19
C SER A 27 -26.27 3.61 -13.95
N CYS A 28 -26.22 2.67 -12.99
CA CYS A 28 -27.33 1.81 -12.63
C CYS A 28 -28.29 2.42 -11.58
N CYS A 29 -27.86 3.44 -10.81
CA CYS A 29 -28.63 3.97 -9.67
C CYS A 29 -28.48 5.49 -9.53
N MET A 30 -29.52 6.18 -9.06
CA MET A 30 -29.48 7.63 -8.84
C MET A 30 -28.82 8.01 -7.51
N GLU A 31 -28.55 7.03 -6.65
CA GLU A 31 -27.99 7.22 -5.33
C GLU A 31 -26.45 7.22 -5.34
N PRO A 32 -25.80 8.14 -4.59
CA PRO A 32 -24.35 8.14 -4.45
C PRO A 32 -23.85 6.98 -3.58
N TYR A 33 -22.91 6.19 -4.10
CA TYR A 33 -22.22 5.16 -3.32
C TYR A 33 -20.83 5.67 -2.87
N PRO A 34 -20.56 5.72 -1.56
CA PRO A 34 -19.23 6.07 -1.06
C PRO A 34 -18.27 4.89 -1.17
N ASP A 35 -17.10 5.12 -1.76
CA ASP A 35 -15.99 4.19 -1.84
C ASP A 35 -14.75 4.75 -1.13
N ILE A 36 -13.94 3.86 -0.55
CA ILE A 36 -12.66 4.24 0.08
C ILE A 36 -11.56 3.50 -0.67
N THR A 37 -10.74 4.26 -1.39
CA THR A 37 -9.60 3.72 -2.14
C THR A 37 -8.32 3.93 -1.34
N PHE A 38 -7.59 2.85 -1.08
CA PHE A 38 -6.28 2.90 -0.43
C PHE A 38 -5.18 2.71 -1.47
N ASN A 39 -4.26 3.68 -1.56
CA ASN A 39 -3.11 3.60 -2.44
C ASN A 39 -1.88 3.24 -1.60
N ILE A 40 -1.39 2.01 -1.71
CA ILE A 40 -0.23 1.54 -0.95
C ILE A 40 1.02 1.68 -1.83
N THR A 41 1.96 2.52 -1.40
CA THR A 41 3.26 2.68 -2.07
C THR A 41 4.32 1.88 -1.32
N LEU A 42 4.86 0.83 -1.96
CA LEU A 42 5.86 -0.08 -1.41
C LEU A 42 7.21 0.08 -2.10
N ARG A 43 8.30 -0.06 -1.36
CA ARG A 43 9.68 -0.08 -1.87
C ARG A 43 10.39 -1.36 -1.45
N ARG A 44 11.04 -2.06 -2.39
CA ARG A 44 11.81 -3.28 -2.10
C ARG A 44 13.16 -2.96 -1.44
N LYS A 45 13.50 -3.62 -0.33
CA LYS A 45 14.82 -3.59 0.31
C LYS A 45 15.78 -4.52 -0.43
N THR A 46 16.93 -4.01 -0.87
CA THR A 46 17.94 -4.78 -1.65
C THR A 46 18.94 -5.55 -0.78
N LEU A 47 18.90 -5.39 0.55
CA LEU A 47 19.90 -5.93 1.47
C LEU A 47 20.08 -7.46 1.37
N PHE A 48 19.02 -8.22 1.10
CA PHE A 48 19.11 -9.68 0.99
C PHE A 48 19.84 -10.15 -0.29
N TYR A 49 19.71 -9.40 -1.39
CA TYR A 49 20.38 -9.70 -2.66
C TYR A 49 21.83 -9.22 -2.67
N THR A 50 22.14 -8.15 -1.92
CA THR A 50 23.50 -7.58 -1.92
C THR A 50 24.47 -8.49 -1.18
N VAL A 51 24.04 -9.13 -0.09
CA VAL A 51 24.89 -10.02 0.72
C VAL A 51 25.01 -11.42 0.12
N ASN A 52 23.94 -12.01 -0.45
CA ASN A 52 23.97 -13.37 -1.00
C ASN A 52 24.48 -13.50 -2.45
N LEU A 53 24.51 -12.41 -3.25
CA LEU A 53 24.98 -12.47 -4.66
C LEU A 53 26.29 -11.72 -4.92
N ILE A 54 26.71 -10.78 -4.08
CA ILE A 54 27.94 -9.99 -4.31
C ILE A 54 29.12 -10.55 -3.52
N ILE A 55 28.90 -11.24 -2.41
CA ILE A 55 29.97 -11.87 -1.62
C ILE A 55 29.79 -13.40 -1.72
N PRO A 56 30.62 -14.12 -2.50
CA PRO A 56 30.64 -15.57 -2.51
C PRO A 56 31.15 -16.17 -1.19
#